data_AF-A0A1F2P318-F1
#
_entry.id   AF-A0A1F2P318-F1
#
_cell.length_a   1.000
_cell.length_b   1.000
_cell.length_c   1.000
_cell.angle_alpha   90.00
_cell.angle_beta   90.00
_cell.angle_gamma   90.00
#
_symmetry.space_group_name_H-M   'P 1'
#
loop_
_entity.id
_entity.type
_entity.pdbx_description
1 polymer ?
#
loop_
_entity_poly.entity_id
_entity_poly.type
_entity_poly.pdbx_seq_one_letter_code
_entity_poly.pdbx_strand_id
1 'polypeptide(L)' 'MNDVMKVLSSPVIDEEVIKILERYNVSYIYIGPVERERYPQGVLKFEDWDGCEVAYKNECVTIYRLRSINA' A
#
# COMPACT_ATOMS: atom_id res chain seq x y z
N MET A 1 12.15 -9.56 -2.28
CA MET A 1 11.89 -8.79 -3.52
C MET A 1 10.47 -9.01 -4.05
N ASN A 2 9.97 -10.26 -4.13
CA ASN A 2 8.64 -10.55 -4.71
C ASN A 2 7.46 -9.95 -3.95
N ASP A 3 7.50 -9.87 -2.61
CA ASP A 3 6.34 -9.42 -1.84
C ASP A 3 6.01 -7.94 -2.03
N VAL A 4 7.02 -7.07 -2.07
CA VAL A 4 6.80 -5.64 -2.37
C VAL A 4 6.22 -5.49 -3.77
N MET A 5 6.77 -6.22 -4.75
CA MET A 5 6.23 -6.21 -6.12
C MET A 5 4.79 -6.71 -6.14
N LYS A 6 4.47 -7.80 -5.44
CA LYS A 6 3.11 -8.34 -5.32
C LYS A 6 2.16 -7.30 -4.72
N VAL A 7 2.54 -6.69 -3.60
CA VAL A 7 1.74 -5.66 -2.92
C VAL A 7 1.55 -4.45 -3.82
N LEU A 8 2.60 -3.94 -4.49
CA LEU A 8 2.48 -2.72 -5.29
C LEU A 8 1.87 -2.95 -6.67
N SER A 9 2.01 -4.13 -7.27
CA SER A 9 1.45 -4.44 -8.60
C SER A 9 0.01 -4.95 -8.57
N SER A 10 -0.44 -5.57 -7.47
CA SER A 10 -1.82 -6.05 -7.36
C SER A 10 -2.78 -4.86 -7.43
N PRO A 11 -3.82 -4.89 -8.28
CA PRO A 11 -4.82 -3.82 -8.36
C PRO A 11 -5.84 -3.85 -7.22
N VAL A 12 -5.83 -4.89 -6.39
CA VAL A 12 -6.78 -5.10 -5.28
C VAL A 12 -6.05 -5.48 -3.99
N ILE A 13 -6.70 -5.22 -2.86
CA ILE A 13 -6.28 -5.72 -1.55
C ILE A 13 -6.97 -7.08 -1.34
N ASP A 14 -6.29 -8.14 -1.74
CA ASP A 14 -6.74 -9.52 -1.54
C ASP A 14 -6.11 -10.16 -0.30
N GLU A 15 -6.51 -11.39 0.01
CA GLU A 15 -6.01 -12.14 1.17
C GLU A 15 -4.48 -12.33 1.14
N GLU A 16 -3.88 -12.44 -0.04
CA GLU A 16 -2.43 -12.60 -0.17
C GLU A 16 -1.70 -11.29 0.17
N VAL A 17 -2.20 -10.16 -0.33
CA VAL A 17 -1.70 -8.83 0.02
C VAL A 17 -1.83 -8.59 1.52
N ILE A 18 -2.99 -8.90 2.12
CA ILE A 18 -3.19 -8.76 3.57
C ILE A 18 -2.18 -9.61 4.36
N LYS A 19 -2.02 -10.89 4.03
CA LYS A 19 -1.04 -11.77 4.69
C LYS A 19 0.38 -11.24 4.59
N ILE A 20 0.76 -10.64 3.46
CA ILE A 20 2.07 -10.01 3.30
C ILE A 20 2.21 -8.83 4.27
N LEU A 21 1.21 -7.93 4.31
CA LEU A 21 1.25 -6.75 5.17
C LEU A 21 1.31 -7.13 6.66
N GLU A 22 0.54 -8.14 7.08
CA GLU A 22 0.56 -8.68 8.44
C GLU A 22 1.89 -9.36 8.79
N ARG A 23 2.39 -10.22 7.90
CA ARG A 23 3.66 -10.96 8.11
C ARG A 23 4.83 -10.02 8.36
N TYR A 24 4.86 -8.88 7.68
CA TYR A 24 5.91 -7.87 7.85
C TYR A 24 5.56 -6.80 8.89
N ASN A 25 4.41 -6.90 9.56
CA ASN A 25 3.90 -5.89 10.50
C ASN A 25 3.99 -4.47 9.91
N VAL A 26 3.56 -4.31 8.66
CA VAL A 26 3.66 -3.06 7.93
C VAL A 26 2.79 -2.03 8.63
N SER A 27 3.39 -0.91 9.06
CA SER A 27 2.65 0.21 9.67
C SER A 27 2.38 1.33 8.67
N TYR A 28 3.24 1.48 7.65
CA TYR A 28 3.16 2.54 6.67
C TYR A 28 3.50 2.05 5.26
N ILE A 29 2.86 2.64 4.26
CA ILE A 29 3.13 2.41 2.84
C ILE A 29 3.48 3.75 2.21
N TYR A 30 4.67 3.85 1.61
CA TYR A 30 5.13 5.01 0.86
C TYR A 30 4.84 4.80 -0.64
N ILE A 31 4.20 5.77 -1.27
CA ILE A 31 3.96 5.81 -2.72
C ILE A 31 4.52 7.13 -3.27
N GLY A 32 5.60 7.04 -4.05
CA GLY A 32 6.21 8.18 -4.75
C GLY A 32 6.11 8.07 -6.27
N PRO A 33 6.80 8.96 -7.01
CA PRO A 33 6.76 8.98 -8.47
C PRO A 33 7.22 7.66 -9.11
N VAL A 34 8.26 7.03 -8.56
CA VAL A 34 8.80 5.76 -9.08
C VAL A 34 7.78 4.63 -8.95
N GLU A 35 7.12 4.50 -7.80
CA GLU A 35 6.11 3.48 -7.59
C GLU A 35 4.88 3.73 -8.48
N ARG A 36 4.48 5.00 -8.67
CA ARG A 36 3.38 5.37 -9.57
C ARG A 36 3.69 5.06 -11.04
N GLU A 37 4.91 5.33 -11.48
CA GLU A 37 5.34 5.03 -12.85
C GLU A 37 5.42 3.51 -13.08
N ARG A 38 5.96 2.77 -12.11
CA ARG A 38 6.21 1.33 -12.24
C ARG A 38 4.96 0.47 -12.02
N TYR A 39 4.04 0.90 -11.16
CA TYR A 39 2.84 0.16 -10.77
C TYR A 39 1.56 1.02 -10.84
N PRO A 40 1.27 1.63 -12.01
CA PRO A 40 0.27 2.70 -12.12
C PRO A 40 -1.15 2.29 -11.71
N GLN A 41 -1.51 1.02 -11.87
CA GLN A 41 -2.82 0.50 -11.46
C GLN A 41 -2.83 -0.05 -10.04
N GLY A 42 -1.72 -0.65 -9.62
CA GLY A 42 -1.65 -1.30 -8.33
C GLY A 42 -1.65 -0.31 -7.16
N VAL A 43 -0.99 0.84 -7.29
CA VAL A 43 -0.93 1.80 -6.17
C VAL A 43 -2.26 2.53 -5.89
N LEU A 44 -3.21 2.55 -6.84
CA LEU A 44 -4.48 3.27 -6.70
C LEU A 44 -5.38 2.67 -5.63
N LYS A 45 -5.30 1.36 -5.40
CA LYS A 45 -6.15 0.65 -4.43
C LYS A 45 -6.03 1.19 -3.00
N PHE A 46 -4.95 1.87 -2.65
CA PHE A 46 -4.76 2.45 -1.32
C PHE A 46 -5.57 3.73 -1.11
N GLU A 47 -6.03 4.38 -2.19
CA GLU A 47 -6.82 5.63 -2.09
C GLU A 47 -8.23 5.37 -1.53
N ASP A 48 -8.84 4.25 -1.91
CA ASP A 48 -10.23 3.90 -1.55
C ASP A 48 -10.32 2.75 -0.52
N TRP A 49 -9.19 2.31 0.05
CA TRP A 49 -9.17 1.18 0.97
C TRP A 49 -9.28 1.61 2.44
N ASP A 50 -10.38 1.20 3.07
CA ASP A 50 -10.68 1.45 4.49
C ASP A 50 -9.63 0.92 5.48
N GLY A 51 -8.77 -0.02 5.07
CA GLY A 51 -7.70 -0.56 5.92
C GLY A 51 -6.51 0.39 6.13
N CYS A 52 -6.54 1.57 5.53
CA CYS A 52 -5.51 2.59 5.72
C CYS A 52 -6.08 4.01 5.81
N GLU A 53 -5.21 4.96 6.15
CA GLU A 53 -5.49 6.38 6.13
C GLU A 53 -4.27 7.15 5.60
N VAL A 54 -4.48 8.34 5.05
CA VAL A 54 -3.36 9.19 4.61
C VAL A 54 -2.68 9.80 5.84
N ALA A 55 -1.42 9.41 6.07
CA ALA A 55 -0.60 9.94 7.16
C ALA A 55 0.15 11.21 6.75
N TYR A 56 0.54 11.30 5.48
CA TYR A 56 1.22 12.44 4.89
C TYR A 56 0.98 12.48 3.39
N LYS A 57 0.79 13.67 2.83
CA LYS A 57 0.65 13.87 1.39
C LYS A 57 1.23 15.22 0.98
N ASN A 58 2.01 15.20 -0.09
CA ASN A 58 2.41 16.39 -0.82
C ASN A 58 2.22 16.15 -2.33
N GLU A 59 2.72 17.06 -3.17
CA GLU A 59 2.57 16.98 -4.63
C GLU A 59 3.24 15.75 -5.25
N CYS A 60 4.27 15.19 -4.62
CA CYS A 60 5.05 14.08 -5.18
C CYS A 60 4.79 12.73 -4.50
N VAL A 61 4.40 12.75 -3.22
CA VAL A 61 4.40 11.56 -2.36
C VAL A 61 3.10 11.47 -1.56
N THR A 62 2.64 10.23 -1.37
CA THR A 62 1.61 9.90 -0.37
C THR A 62 2.12 8.79 0.52
N ILE A 63 1.98 8.96 1.83
CA ILE A 63 2.27 7.96 2.85
C ILE A 63 0.94 7.55 3.47
N TYR A 64 0.60 6.27 3.36
CA TYR A 64 -0.56 5.67 4.01
C TYR A 64 -0.11 5.04 5.33
N ARG A 65 -0.88 5.24 6.40
CA ARG A 65 -0.77 4.48 7.63
C ARG A 65 -1.78 3.36 7.60
N LEU A 66 -1.35 2.13 7.86
CA LEU A 66 -2.28 1.02 8.01
C LEU A 66 -3.00 1.13 9.35
N ARG A 67 -4.32 0.92 9.32
CA ARG A 67 -5.07 0.67 10.55
C ARG A 67 -4.65 -0.70 11.05
N SER A 68 -4.59 -0.89 12.37
CA SER A 68 -4.27 -2.20 12.91
C SER A 68 -5.29 -3.20 12.36
N ILE A 69 -4.82 -4.18 11.58
CA ILE A 69 -5.68 -5.25 11.03
C ILE A 69 -6.07 -6.24 12.14
N ASN A 70 -5.39 -6.17 13.29
CA ASN A 70 -5.73 -6.88 14.52
C ASN A 70 -6.30 -5.88 15.55
N ALA A 71 -7.61 -5.94 15.77
CA ALA A 71 -8.29 -5.42 16.96
C ALA A 71 -9.10 -6.55 17.59
#